data_AF-A0A6A4WVA1-F1
#
_entry.id   AF-A0A6A4WVA1-F1
#
_cell.length_a   1.000
_cell.length_b   1.000
_cell.length_c   1.000
_cell.angle_alpha   90.00
_cell.angle_beta   90.00
_cell.angle_gamma   90.00
#
_symmetry.space_group_name_H-M   'P 1'
#
loop_
_entity.id
_entity.type
_entity.pdbx_description
1 polymer ?
#
loop_
_entity_poly.entity_id
_entity_poly.type
_entity_poly.pdbx_seq_one_letter_code
_entity_poly.pdbx_strand_id
1 'polypeptide(L)'
;MDVGRAAGISLAPETLDRSHRLGRLQPGKVRPIIVKFTSFNARQKMFLKRKELSAERVPNHPTLTRSAITKIYISECLTPKNQHLMYVARQLKKQKTLWAAYSTNGIVKIKKTEEEAAKPIKCLADLVDIVGADALREFQPRRATNHVAGTSAAGTSAAGRPAQRAAADPSWRMTEAIDAWVTERRRGSKRSGSAAPPS
;
A
#
# COMPACT_ATOMS: atom_id res chain seq x y z
N MET A 1 -15.63 -19.97 -7.38
CA MET A 1 -16.42 -19.00 -8.18
C MET A 1 -17.50 -18.28 -7.37
N ASP A 2 -17.81 -18.81 -6.20
CA ASP A 2 -18.94 -18.41 -5.36
C ASP A 2 -18.85 -16.99 -4.83
N VAL A 3 -17.64 -16.48 -4.57
CA VAL A 3 -17.44 -15.07 -4.19
C VAL A 3 -17.88 -14.12 -5.31
N GLY A 4 -17.70 -14.50 -6.58
CA GLY A 4 -18.24 -13.76 -7.73
C GLY A 4 -19.76 -13.75 -7.73
N ARG A 5 -20.38 -14.92 -7.51
CA ARG A 5 -21.84 -15.05 -7.38
C ARG A 5 -22.40 -14.22 -6.23
N ALA A 6 -21.73 -14.24 -5.08
CA ALA A 6 -22.06 -13.40 -3.93
C ALA A 6 -22.01 -11.89 -4.27
N ALA A 7 -21.17 -11.48 -5.23
CA ALA A 7 -21.11 -10.12 -5.75
C ALA A 7 -22.10 -9.85 -6.91
N GLY A 8 -22.95 -10.82 -7.27
CA GLY A 8 -23.88 -10.73 -8.41
C GLY A 8 -23.20 -10.86 -9.77
N ILE A 9 -22.03 -11.48 -9.84
CA ILE A 9 -21.29 -11.69 -11.09
C ILE A 9 -21.19 -13.19 -11.36
N SER A 10 -21.65 -13.61 -12.53
CA SER A 10 -21.32 -14.94 -13.06
C SER A 10 -19.90 -14.92 -13.64
N LEU A 11 -18.99 -15.67 -13.03
CA LEU A 11 -17.62 -15.86 -13.51
C LEU A 11 -17.48 -17.30 -14.00
N ALA A 12 -17.08 -17.47 -15.26
CA ALA A 12 -16.79 -18.78 -15.85
C ALA A 12 -15.35 -19.21 -15.50
N PRO A 13 -15.05 -20.51 -15.28
CA PRO A 13 -13.73 -21.00 -14.85
C PRO A 13 -12.55 -20.40 -15.63
N GLU A 14 -12.74 -20.21 -16.93
CA GLU A 14 -11.77 -19.72 -17.91
C GLU A 14 -11.45 -18.22 -17.73
N THR A 15 -12.24 -17.50 -16.92
CA THR A 15 -11.96 -16.10 -16.56
C THR A 15 -10.82 -15.96 -15.56
N LEU A 16 -10.41 -17.05 -14.91
CA LEU A 16 -9.31 -17.10 -13.95
C LEU A 16 -8.10 -17.79 -14.58
N ASP A 17 -6.97 -17.10 -14.64
CA ASP A 17 -5.70 -17.66 -15.10
C ASP A 17 -5.05 -18.46 -13.96
N ARG A 18 -4.88 -17.82 -12.79
CA ARG A 18 -4.21 -18.44 -11.63
C ARG A 18 -4.82 -17.97 -10.33
N SER A 19 -4.84 -18.85 -9.34
CA SER A 19 -5.10 -18.46 -7.95
C SER A 19 -4.24 -19.25 -6.99
N HIS A 20 -3.74 -18.58 -5.94
CA HIS A 20 -2.98 -19.24 -4.89
C HIS A 20 -2.98 -18.40 -3.60
N ARG A 21 -2.62 -19.02 -2.49
CA ARG A 21 -2.44 -18.33 -1.21
C ARG A 21 -1.08 -17.66 -1.16
N LEU A 22 -1.02 -16.44 -0.64
CA LEU A 22 0.21 -15.69 -0.42
C LEU A 22 0.83 -16.01 0.95
N GLY A 23 2.17 -15.90 1.03
CA GLY A 23 2.94 -16.03 2.27
C GLY A 23 3.01 -17.45 2.83
N ARG A 24 3.77 -17.63 3.92
CA ARG A 24 3.88 -18.89 4.66
C ARG A 24 2.66 -19.08 5.58
N LEU A 25 2.34 -20.33 5.91
CA LEU A 25 1.30 -20.65 6.90
C LEU A 25 1.76 -20.17 8.28
N GLN A 26 0.93 -19.38 8.95
CA GLN A 26 1.15 -18.94 10.33
C GLN A 26 -0.09 -19.31 11.16
N PRO A 27 0.07 -19.93 12.33
CA PRO A 27 -1.05 -20.24 13.21
C PRO A 27 -1.88 -18.98 13.53
N GLY A 28 -3.21 -19.11 13.49
CA GLY A 28 -4.13 -18.01 13.80
C GLY A 28 -4.24 -16.89 12.74
N LYS A 29 -3.47 -16.92 11.65
CA LYS A 29 -3.56 -15.92 10.57
C LYS A 29 -4.07 -16.52 9.28
N VAL A 30 -5.12 -15.90 8.73
CA VAL A 30 -5.67 -16.27 7.42
C VAL A 30 -4.73 -15.79 6.32
N ARG A 31 -4.26 -16.72 5.47
CA ARG A 31 -3.45 -16.39 4.29
C ARG A 31 -4.34 -15.76 3.21
N PRO A 32 -4.00 -14.55 2.71
CA PRO A 32 -4.76 -13.95 1.62
C PRO A 32 -4.59 -14.77 0.34
N ILE A 33 -5.60 -14.70 -0.52
CA ILE A 33 -5.60 -15.35 -1.84
C ILE A 33 -5.34 -14.28 -2.88
N ILE A 34 -4.35 -14.51 -3.75
CA ILE A 34 -4.18 -13.71 -4.96
C ILE A 34 -4.82 -14.44 -6.14
N VAL A 35 -5.50 -13.67 -6.98
CA VAL A 35 -6.21 -14.17 -8.15
C VAL A 35 -5.79 -13.34 -9.36
N LYS A 36 -5.30 -14.01 -10.39
CA LYS A 36 -5.05 -13.42 -11.71
C LYS A 36 -6.21 -13.78 -12.63
N PHE A 37 -6.87 -12.76 -13.16
CA PHE A 37 -7.90 -12.93 -14.18
C PHE A 37 -7.26 -12.98 -15.57
N THR A 38 -7.86 -13.69 -16.49
CA THR A 38 -7.48 -13.69 -17.91
C THR A 38 -7.84 -12.37 -18.59
N SER A 39 -8.96 -11.75 -18.18
CA SER A 39 -9.45 -10.48 -18.72
C SER A 39 -9.38 -9.34 -17.70
N PHE A 40 -8.86 -8.19 -18.14
CA PHE A 40 -8.90 -6.94 -17.36
C PHE A 40 -10.35 -6.53 -17.03
N ASN A 41 -11.27 -6.68 -17.97
CA ASN A 41 -12.68 -6.31 -17.78
C ASN A 41 -13.36 -7.19 -16.72
N ALA A 42 -13.06 -8.49 -16.71
CA ALA A 42 -13.57 -9.41 -15.68
C ALA A 42 -13.04 -9.02 -14.28
N ARG A 43 -11.73 -8.74 -14.18
CA ARG A 43 -11.13 -8.23 -12.93
C ARG A 43 -11.80 -6.94 -12.48
N GLN A 44 -12.00 -6.00 -13.40
CA GLN A 44 -12.56 -4.69 -13.09
C GLN A 44 -14.02 -4.78 -12.65
N LYS A 45 -14.83 -5.59 -13.35
CA LYS A 45 -16.21 -5.88 -12.97
C LYS A 45 -16.29 -6.44 -11.55
N MET A 46 -15.47 -7.44 -11.24
CA MET A 46 -15.37 -8.01 -9.89
C MET A 46 -14.97 -6.98 -8.85
N PHE A 47 -13.96 -6.16 -9.16
CA PHE A 47 -13.49 -5.15 -8.23
C PHE A 47 -14.56 -4.09 -7.93
N LEU A 48 -15.30 -3.60 -8.94
CA LEU A 48 -16.37 -2.61 -8.73
C LEU A 48 -17.52 -3.16 -7.89
N LYS A 49 -17.92 -4.41 -8.13
CA LYS A 49 -19.01 -5.08 -7.42
C LYS A 49 -18.64 -5.60 -6.03
N ARG A 50 -17.39 -5.45 -5.57
CA ARG A 50 -16.94 -5.95 -4.26
C ARG A 50 -17.75 -5.44 -3.07
N LYS A 51 -18.36 -4.25 -3.18
CA LYS A 51 -19.20 -3.66 -2.12
C LYS A 51 -20.60 -4.28 -2.07
N GLU A 52 -21.00 -5.00 -3.11
CA GLU A 52 -22.31 -5.65 -3.25
C GLU A 52 -22.28 -7.14 -2.86
N LEU A 53 -21.23 -7.57 -2.15
CA LEU A 53 -21.15 -8.93 -1.63
C LEU A 53 -22.29 -9.20 -0.66
N SER A 54 -23.15 -10.15 -0.99
CA SER A 54 -24.27 -10.58 -0.14
C SER A 54 -24.38 -12.10 -0.09
N ALA A 55 -24.65 -12.63 1.11
CA ALA A 55 -24.88 -14.06 1.34
C ALA A 55 -26.19 -14.55 0.73
N GLU A 56 -27.17 -13.66 0.57
CA GLU A 56 -28.48 -13.98 -0.02
C GLU A 56 -28.36 -14.43 -1.48
N ARG A 57 -27.30 -14.00 -2.17
CA ARG A 57 -27.02 -14.38 -3.57
C ARG A 57 -26.40 -15.78 -3.69
N VAL A 58 -26.03 -16.41 -2.56
CA VAL A 58 -25.47 -17.77 -2.49
C VAL A 58 -26.15 -18.54 -1.35
N PRO A 59 -27.46 -18.80 -1.45
CA PRO A 59 -28.21 -19.47 -0.38
C PRO A 59 -27.65 -20.86 -0.10
N ASN A 60 -27.69 -21.27 1.18
CA ASN A 60 -27.26 -22.60 1.65
C ASN A 60 -25.79 -22.96 1.35
N HIS A 61 -24.92 -21.98 1.08
CA HIS A 61 -23.51 -22.26 0.83
C HIS A 61 -22.79 -22.65 2.14
N PRO A 62 -22.03 -23.78 2.16
CA PRO A 62 -21.43 -24.30 3.41
C PRO A 62 -20.43 -23.35 4.06
N THR A 63 -19.66 -22.60 3.26
CA THR A 63 -18.61 -21.67 3.75
C THR A 63 -18.96 -20.18 3.65
N LEU A 64 -19.67 -19.74 2.60
CA LEU A 64 -20.00 -18.33 2.35
C LEU A 64 -21.27 -17.91 3.09
N THR A 65 -21.25 -18.02 4.41
CA THR A 65 -22.32 -17.52 5.27
C THR A 65 -22.32 -15.99 5.35
N ARG A 66 -23.39 -15.39 5.89
CA ARG A 66 -23.45 -13.95 6.17
C ARG A 66 -22.25 -13.47 7.00
N SER A 67 -21.87 -14.23 8.02
CA SER A 67 -20.73 -13.94 8.90
C SER A 67 -19.38 -14.06 8.19
N ALA A 68 -19.26 -14.92 7.19
CA ALA A 68 -18.04 -15.04 6.39
C ALA A 68 -17.93 -13.87 5.40
N ILE A 69 -19.01 -13.55 4.70
CA ILE A 69 -19.05 -12.51 3.66
C ILE A 69 -18.70 -11.13 4.21
N THR A 70 -19.21 -10.76 5.38
CA THR A 70 -18.88 -9.46 6.01
C THR A 70 -17.40 -9.31 6.37
N LYS A 71 -16.66 -10.42 6.48
CA LYS A 71 -15.22 -10.46 6.77
C LYS A 71 -14.37 -10.55 5.51
N ILE A 72 -14.96 -10.74 4.34
CA ILE A 72 -14.22 -10.79 3.07
C ILE A 72 -13.85 -9.37 2.64
N TYR A 73 -12.55 -9.14 2.46
CA TYR A 73 -12.03 -7.91 1.90
C TYR A 73 -11.35 -8.17 0.55
N ILE A 74 -11.76 -7.43 -0.47
CA ILE A 74 -11.19 -7.49 -1.82
C ILE A 74 -10.43 -6.20 -2.11
N SER A 75 -9.13 -6.31 -2.37
CA SER A 75 -8.26 -5.21 -2.78
C SER A 75 -7.48 -5.52 -4.04
N GLU A 76 -7.05 -4.48 -4.74
CA GLU A 76 -6.09 -4.62 -5.84
C GLU A 76 -4.72 -5.05 -5.31
N CYS A 77 -4.01 -5.85 -6.10
CA CYS A 77 -2.59 -6.13 -5.88
C CYS A 77 -1.78 -4.96 -6.45
N LEU A 78 -1.38 -4.03 -5.58
CA LEU A 78 -0.58 -2.86 -5.96
C LEU A 78 0.91 -3.22 -6.05
N THR A 79 1.67 -2.44 -6.83
CA THR A 79 3.15 -2.51 -6.80
C THR A 79 3.67 -2.08 -5.42
N PRO A 80 4.86 -2.52 -4.96
CA PRO A 80 5.39 -2.13 -3.65
C PRO A 80 5.39 -0.60 -3.43
N LYS A 81 5.74 0.17 -4.47
CA LYS A 81 5.65 1.62 -4.47
C LYS A 81 4.23 2.12 -4.18
N ASN A 82 3.24 1.63 -4.92
CA ASN A 82 1.84 2.06 -4.74
C ASN A 82 1.22 1.53 -3.44
N GLN A 83 1.69 0.38 -2.95
CA GLN A 83 1.33 -0.12 -1.61
C GLN A 83 1.80 0.86 -0.53
N HIS A 84 3.04 1.35 -0.62
CA HIS A 84 3.57 2.34 0.30
C HIS A 84 2.79 3.67 0.22
N LEU A 85 2.54 4.19 -0.99
CA LEU A 85 1.72 5.40 -1.17
C LEU A 85 0.32 5.25 -0.57
N MET A 86 -0.33 4.11 -0.82
CA MET A 86 -1.65 3.81 -0.27
C MET A 86 -1.62 3.70 1.26
N TYR A 87 -0.55 3.11 1.82
CA TYR A 87 -0.38 3.02 3.26
C TYR A 87 -0.31 4.42 3.89
N VAL A 88 0.59 5.28 3.40
CA VAL A 88 0.75 6.65 3.90
C VAL A 88 -0.56 7.44 3.77
N ALA A 89 -1.19 7.39 2.59
CA ALA A 89 -2.48 8.06 2.36
C ALA A 89 -3.59 7.59 3.32
N ARG A 90 -3.61 6.29 3.70
CA ARG A 90 -4.56 5.77 4.69
C ARG A 90 -4.26 6.25 6.10
N GLN A 91 -2.99 6.43 6.47
CA GLN A 91 -2.65 7.01 7.77
C GLN A 91 -3.10 8.48 7.84
N LEU A 92 -2.87 9.25 6.78
CA LEU A 92 -3.37 10.62 6.67
C LEU A 92 -4.91 10.69 6.72
N LYS A 93 -5.60 9.72 6.12
CA LYS A 93 -7.07 9.59 6.28
C LYS A 93 -7.46 9.32 7.73
N LYS A 94 -6.75 8.42 8.42
CA LYS A 94 -6.99 8.10 9.83
C LYS A 94 -6.78 9.33 10.74
N GLN A 95 -5.84 10.20 10.38
CA GLN A 95 -5.58 11.48 11.03
C GLN A 95 -6.56 12.60 10.63
N LYS A 96 -7.55 12.29 9.77
CA LYS A 96 -8.54 13.23 9.23
C LYS A 96 -7.95 14.37 8.39
N THR A 97 -6.70 14.24 7.92
CA THR A 97 -6.08 15.18 6.97
C THR A 97 -6.58 14.96 5.55
N LEU A 98 -6.98 13.72 5.22
CA LEU A 98 -7.62 13.36 3.97
C LEU A 98 -9.02 12.82 4.24
N TRP A 99 -9.98 13.22 3.41
CA TRP A 99 -11.32 12.63 3.40
C TRP A 99 -11.31 11.18 2.90
N ALA A 100 -10.61 10.92 1.79
CA ALA A 100 -10.59 9.61 1.17
C ALA A 100 -9.24 9.25 0.56
N ALA A 101 -8.91 7.95 0.64
CA ALA A 101 -7.77 7.34 -0.04
C ALA A 101 -8.19 5.96 -0.56
N TYR A 102 -8.08 5.74 -1.87
CA TYR A 102 -8.49 4.50 -2.52
C TYR A 102 -7.72 4.27 -3.81
N SER A 103 -7.73 3.03 -4.31
CA SER A 103 -7.10 2.70 -5.59
C SER A 103 -8.15 2.36 -6.64
N THR A 104 -7.80 2.63 -7.90
CA THR A 104 -8.56 2.18 -9.05
C THR A 104 -7.60 1.91 -10.20
N ASN A 105 -7.63 0.72 -10.76
CA ASN A 105 -6.72 0.27 -11.81
C ASN A 105 -5.25 0.39 -11.41
N GLY A 106 -4.94 0.08 -10.16
CA GLY A 106 -3.60 0.19 -9.61
C GLY A 106 -3.11 1.63 -9.36
N ILE A 107 -3.90 2.65 -9.71
CA ILE A 107 -3.58 4.06 -9.45
C ILE A 107 -4.14 4.44 -8.08
N VAL A 108 -3.30 5.04 -7.23
CA VAL A 108 -3.72 5.56 -5.93
C VAL A 108 -4.34 6.94 -6.15
N LYS A 109 -5.54 7.16 -5.59
CA LYS A 109 -6.29 8.40 -5.66
C LYS A 109 -6.65 8.87 -4.26
N ILE A 110 -6.60 10.17 -4.04
CA ILE A 110 -6.97 10.79 -2.77
C ILE A 110 -7.95 11.94 -2.95
N LYS A 111 -8.74 12.20 -1.92
CA LYS A 111 -9.59 13.38 -1.79
C LYS A 111 -9.23 14.08 -0.48
N LYS A 112 -8.96 15.39 -0.53
CA LYS A 112 -8.66 16.18 0.66
C LYS A 112 -9.94 16.47 1.44
N THR A 113 -10.94 17.03 0.77
CA THR A 113 -12.29 17.23 1.30
C THR A 113 -13.29 16.29 0.64
N GLU A 114 -14.55 16.34 1.09
CA GLU A 114 -15.62 15.52 0.53
C GLU A 114 -16.03 15.95 -0.88
N GLU A 115 -16.01 17.26 -1.13
CA GLU A 115 -16.49 17.90 -2.36
C GLU A 115 -15.43 17.88 -3.47
N GLU A 116 -14.14 17.89 -3.10
CA GLU A 116 -13.04 17.91 -4.06
C GLU A 116 -13.03 16.68 -4.98
N ALA A 117 -12.69 16.84 -6.26
CA ALA A 117 -12.44 15.72 -7.15
C ALA A 117 -11.21 14.89 -6.68
N ALA A 118 -11.27 13.57 -6.90
CA ALA A 118 -10.17 12.70 -6.51
C ALA A 118 -8.94 12.90 -7.40
N LYS A 119 -7.81 13.22 -6.77
CA LYS A 119 -6.52 13.48 -7.44
C LYS A 119 -5.69 12.19 -7.46
N PRO A 120 -5.16 11.76 -8.63
CA PRO A 120 -4.24 10.63 -8.69
C PRO A 120 -2.87 11.05 -8.18
N ILE A 121 -2.22 10.17 -7.42
CA ILE A 121 -0.85 10.36 -6.93
C ILE A 121 0.07 9.27 -7.46
N LYS A 122 1.30 9.66 -7.79
CA LYS A 122 2.34 8.79 -8.37
C LYS A 122 3.56 8.71 -7.45
N CYS A 123 3.72 9.62 -6.50
CA CYS A 123 4.83 9.66 -5.55
C CYS A 123 4.44 10.34 -4.23
N LEU A 124 5.36 10.33 -3.26
CA LEU A 124 5.15 10.99 -1.96
C LEU A 124 5.11 12.51 -2.08
N ALA A 125 5.83 13.10 -3.04
CA ALA A 125 5.81 14.55 -3.27
C ALA A 125 4.39 15.04 -3.62
N ASP A 126 3.63 14.28 -4.42
CA ASP A 126 2.25 14.62 -4.74
C ASP A 126 1.36 14.67 -3.48
N LEU A 127 1.66 13.87 -2.45
CA LEU A 127 0.97 13.96 -1.16
C LEU A 127 1.35 15.24 -0.42
N VAL A 128 2.64 15.58 -0.39
CA VAL A 128 3.15 16.83 0.22
C VAL A 128 2.45 18.04 -0.38
N ASP A 129 2.33 18.09 -1.71
CA ASP A 129 1.69 19.22 -2.41
C ASP A 129 0.21 19.38 -2.03
N ILE A 130 -0.46 18.30 -1.61
CA ILE A 130 -1.90 18.30 -1.29
C ILE A 130 -2.15 18.57 0.20
N VAL A 131 -1.39 17.92 1.10
CA VAL A 131 -1.61 17.99 2.55
C VAL A 131 -0.64 18.93 3.29
N GLY A 132 0.42 19.38 2.63
CA GLY A 132 1.52 20.12 3.26
C GLY A 132 2.58 19.19 3.86
N ALA A 133 3.82 19.70 3.99
CA ALA A 133 4.95 18.92 4.50
C ALA A 133 4.78 18.50 5.97
N ASP A 134 4.10 19.33 6.77
CA ASP A 134 3.91 19.10 8.21
C ASP A 134 3.12 17.82 8.49
N ALA A 135 2.12 17.52 7.66
CA ALA A 135 1.29 16.33 7.81
C ALA A 135 2.07 15.01 7.59
N LEU A 136 3.22 15.06 6.90
CA LEU A 136 4.03 13.88 6.59
C LEU A 136 5.20 13.67 7.55
N ARG A 137 5.41 14.59 8.50
CA ARG A 137 6.55 14.58 9.42
C ARG A 137 6.63 13.31 10.27
N GLU A 138 5.49 12.70 10.59
CA GLU A 138 5.40 11.46 11.36
C GLU A 138 5.74 10.19 10.55
N PHE A 139 5.73 10.28 9.21
CA PHE A 139 5.97 9.15 8.31
C PHE A 139 7.35 9.19 7.66
N GLN A 140 8.11 10.26 7.88
CA GLN A 140 9.52 10.26 7.56
C GLN A 140 10.23 9.28 8.50
N PRO A 141 11.20 8.48 8.00
CA PRO A 141 12.06 7.72 8.89
C PRO A 141 12.63 8.68 9.92
N ARG A 142 12.54 8.34 11.21
CA ARG A 142 13.27 9.08 12.25
C ARG A 142 14.71 9.17 11.76
N ARG A 143 15.14 10.36 11.33
CA ARG A 143 16.57 10.64 11.20
C ARG A 143 17.16 10.18 12.52
N ALA A 144 18.08 9.22 12.46
CA ALA A 144 18.91 8.91 13.60
C ALA A 144 19.44 10.25 14.08
N THR A 145 18.93 10.74 15.20
CA THR A 145 19.53 11.88 15.87
C THR A 145 20.90 11.35 16.24
N ASN A 146 21.92 11.78 15.50
CA ASN A 146 23.29 11.72 15.97
C ASN A 146 23.29 12.54 17.25
N HIS A 147 22.98 11.89 18.37
CA HIS A 147 23.39 12.38 19.67
C HIS A 147 24.91 12.45 19.57
N VAL A 148 25.41 13.67 19.47
CA VAL A 148 26.81 14.00 19.72
C VAL A 148 27.06 13.51 21.15
N ALA A 149 27.60 12.30 21.26
CA ALA A 149 28.01 11.73 22.52
C ALA A 149 29.23 12.52 22.97
N GLY A 150 28.97 13.46 23.89
CA GLY A 150 30.00 14.10 24.66
C GLY A 150 30.83 13.04 25.38
N THR A 151 32.13 13.15 25.18
CA THR A 151 33.20 12.32 25.72
C THR A 151 33.22 12.36 27.25
N SER A 152 33.19 11.19 27.90
CA SER A 152 33.89 10.78 29.15
C SER A 152 33.09 9.69 29.88
N ALA A 153 33.64 8.77 30.68
CA ALA A 153 34.89 8.01 30.75
C ALA A 153 34.65 6.99 31.89
N ALA A 154 35.20 5.77 31.73
CA ALA A 154 35.50 4.76 32.77
C ALA A 154 34.35 4.03 33.53
N GLY A 155 34.40 2.68 33.51
CA GLY A 155 33.68 1.83 34.48
C GLY A 155 33.35 0.42 33.98
N THR A 156 34.15 -0.57 34.36
CA THR A 156 34.24 -1.95 33.85
C THR A 156 33.25 -2.95 34.51
N SER A 157 32.59 -3.79 33.69
CA SER A 157 32.07 -5.19 33.93
C SER A 157 31.14 -5.50 35.13
N ALA A 158 30.13 -6.37 35.13
CA ALA A 158 29.83 -7.55 34.30
C ALA A 158 28.34 -7.99 34.44
N ALA A 159 27.87 -8.71 33.41
CA ALA A 159 26.90 -9.81 33.43
C ALA A 159 25.42 -9.55 33.83
N GLY A 160 24.61 -9.21 32.82
CA GLY A 160 23.18 -9.51 32.78
C GLY A 160 22.68 -9.42 31.33
N ARG A 161 22.50 -10.57 30.65
CA ARG A 161 21.84 -10.61 29.33
C ARG A 161 20.32 -10.59 29.53
N PRO A 162 19.57 -9.58 29.06
CA PRO A 162 18.18 -9.80 28.70
C PRO A 162 18.10 -10.17 27.21
N ALA A 163 17.28 -11.18 26.95
CA ALA A 163 16.98 -11.73 25.64
C ALA A 163 16.72 -10.62 24.59
N GLN A 164 17.45 -10.68 23.49
CA GLN A 164 17.15 -9.91 22.29
C GLN A 164 15.75 -10.31 21.81
N ARG A 165 14.74 -9.48 22.10
CA ARG A 165 13.54 -9.42 21.27
C ARG A 165 14.02 -9.01 19.89
N ALA A 166 14.03 -9.97 18.97
CA ALA A 166 14.20 -9.73 17.55
C ALA A 166 13.20 -8.65 17.13
N ALA A 167 13.70 -7.41 16.98
CA ALA A 167 12.99 -6.38 16.28
C ALA A 167 12.81 -6.91 14.86
N ALA A 168 11.57 -7.28 14.51
CA ALA A 168 11.22 -7.61 13.15
C ALA A 168 11.58 -6.41 12.29
N ASP A 169 12.69 -6.52 11.57
CA ASP A 169 13.20 -5.49 10.68
C ASP A 169 12.11 -5.25 9.62
N PRO A 170 11.43 -4.09 9.64
CA PRO A 170 10.28 -3.91 8.80
C PRO A 170 10.80 -3.64 7.38
N SER A 171 10.35 -4.48 6.43
CA SER A 171 10.78 -4.55 5.03
C SER A 171 10.58 -3.28 4.19
N TRP A 172 10.32 -2.12 4.82
CA TRP A 172 10.23 -0.81 4.19
C TRP A 172 11.56 -0.07 4.10
N ARG A 173 12.66 -0.55 4.71
CA ARG A 173 14.01 0.04 4.54
C ARG A 173 14.52 0.07 3.08
N MET A 174 13.80 -0.50 2.11
CA MET A 174 14.11 -0.37 0.68
C MET A 174 13.58 0.92 0.01
N THR A 175 12.82 1.79 0.69
CA THR A 175 12.34 3.04 0.08
C THR A 175 13.44 4.10 -0.09
N GLU A 176 14.47 4.11 0.78
CA GLU A 176 15.60 5.04 0.64
C GLU A 176 16.38 4.80 -0.66
N ALA A 177 16.52 3.53 -1.08
CA ALA A 177 17.16 3.19 -2.35
C ALA A 177 16.32 3.59 -3.58
N ILE A 178 14.98 3.56 -3.46
CA ILE A 178 14.08 3.90 -4.56
C ILE A 178 13.96 5.43 -4.74
N ASP A 179 13.90 6.19 -3.64
CA ASP A 179 13.86 7.66 -3.70
C ASP A 179 15.23 8.26 -4.08
N ALA A 180 16.35 7.66 -3.66
CA ALA A 180 17.69 8.06 -4.08
C ALA A 180 17.87 7.89 -5.61
N TRP A 181 17.41 6.78 -6.20
CA TRP A 181 17.51 6.53 -7.63
C TRP A 181 16.67 7.51 -8.49
N VAL A 182 15.48 7.88 -8.02
CA VAL A 182 14.61 8.86 -8.73
C VAL A 182 15.19 10.28 -8.65
N THR A 183 15.85 10.62 -7.54
CA THR A 183 16.49 11.93 -7.34
C THR A 183 17.74 12.09 -8.21
N GLU A 184 18.51 11.02 -8.39
CA GLU A 184 19.71 10.98 -9.25
C GLU A 184 19.37 11.23 -10.73
N ARG A 185 18.28 10.64 -11.26
CA ARG A 185 17.84 10.86 -12.66
C ARG A 185 17.37 12.30 -12.93
N ARG A 186 16.81 13.01 -11.93
CA ARG A 186 16.43 14.42 -12.08
C ARG A 186 17.62 15.37 -12.11
N ARG A 187 18.76 15.01 -11.49
CA ARG A 187 20.01 15.80 -11.60
C ARG A 187 20.71 15.63 -12.95
N GLY A 188 20.65 14.44 -13.55
CA GLY A 188 21.22 14.17 -14.87
C GLY A 188 20.51 14.91 -16.03
N SER A 189 19.18 15.08 -15.94
CA SER A 189 18.40 15.69 -17.02
C SER A 189 18.50 17.22 -17.12
N LYS A 190 19.07 17.91 -16.12
CA LYS A 190 19.23 19.38 -16.12
C LYS A 190 20.57 19.87 -16.70
N ARG A 191 21.45 18.97 -17.18
CA ARG A 191 22.79 19.35 -17.69
C ARG A 191 22.96 19.33 -19.21
N SER A 192 21.94 18.96 -19.99
CA SER A 192 22.01 19.00 -21.46
C SER A 192 20.93 19.94 -22.01
N GLY A 193 21.21 21.23 -22.07
CA GLY A 193 20.24 22.20 -22.60
C GLY A 193 20.65 23.66 -22.48
N SER A 194 21.87 24.02 -22.88
CA SER A 194 22.17 25.39 -23.30
C SER A 194 23.34 25.43 -24.29
N ALA A 195 23.02 25.42 -25.58
CA ALA A 195 23.90 25.97 -26.61
C ALA A 195 22.98 26.55 -27.69
N ALA A 196 22.87 27.88 -27.71
CA ALA A 196 22.22 28.62 -28.79
C ALA A 196 23.18 28.71 -29.99
N PRO A 197 22.69 28.69 -31.25
CA PRO A 197 23.56 28.86 -32.41
C PRO A 197 23.87 30.35 -32.65
N PRO A 198 25.07 30.70 -33.11
CA PRO A 198 25.39 32.06 -33.54
C PRO A 198 24.75 32.38 -34.90
N SER A 199 24.55 33.69 -35.10
CA SER A 199 23.85 34.36 -36.20
C SER A 199 24.44 34.16 -37.59
#